data_AF-A0A8S2JMI3-F1
#
_entry.id   AF-A0A8S2JMI3-F1
#
_cell.length_a   1.000
_cell.length_b   1.000
_cell.length_c   1.000
_cell.angle_alpha   90.00
_cell.angle_beta   90.00
_cell.angle_gamma   90.00
#
_symmetry.space_group_name_H-M   'P 1'
#
loop_
_entity.id
_entity.type
_entity.pdbx_description
1 polymer ?
#
loop_
_entity_poly.entity_id
_entity_poly.type
_entity_poly.pdbx_seq_one_letter_code
_entity_poly.pdbx_strand_id
1 'polypeptide(L)'
;LDLLPLTTFLTRSRILEITTCICLAILTTTYYRRDKKKKIDKLESSSDNTTTRKKLDDYSYRDLFHFFINPEDHFDKYDLAKEFSERMHAEAAVYMMRDHDDDPDFPDHFTYIPYEREAVDKRLEYIFNRLWKGRYLDWLEAGMPVDSNSQYWWAQTKLHLATWLMQREPFHLTDGVWLRGNAPTGPCTLIDAKLFAIYIDELGNGDVEQNHCNVYLNVLSALGLSVPDIHTREFVDQKSIMDISFKKPLLTLTTSLFPKAFYPEILGYTLWLETTSATEHSPLRKLLERHGLSPKFSLLHTAIDNNANGHGRYAIEAIYLYLEEIGTKYGDNEVQIQWKRIWTGYTAYGMIGNIDDELRKLFDIQKRTTPRDEFINLIKKKAPMAQKMHGKRKIDGCYLNELFMGDPKILCEKLENSNMIVKGDPKSSFLLNHAVSFHGPMYQVFDTDELTIISRWILSLEPSAVNDMYSLILKKRRHAQNAHINIKLKLPDGNEKTIHELLSKPDQLMAALRASDYCHPENGLPLKEENLHTCKLMVLVSDGGAMSHIFTSYELDIIRRWLLQGAPLPPEVDDIVKIQSHDTFQYEL
;
A
#
# COMPACT_ATOMS: atom_id res chain seq x y z
N LEU A 1 54.23 -51.40 -21.09
CA LEU A 1 53.63 -51.11 -19.77
C LEU A 1 53.41 -49.60 -19.72
N ASP A 2 52.26 -49.01 -20.00
CA ASP A 2 50.90 -49.44 -20.32
C ASP A 2 50.21 -48.22 -20.94
N LEU A 3 49.62 -48.31 -22.15
CA LEU A 3 48.70 -47.29 -22.66
C LEU A 3 47.71 -47.88 -23.68
N LEU A 4 46.52 -48.22 -23.17
CA LEU A 4 45.20 -48.25 -23.83
C LEU A 4 44.16 -48.55 -22.72
N PRO A 5 42.87 -48.14 -22.79
CA PRO A 5 42.19 -47.22 -23.73
C PRO A 5 41.26 -46.17 -23.03
N LEU A 6 41.00 -45.01 -23.65
CA LEU A 6 39.91 -44.11 -23.17
C LEU A 6 39.23 -43.26 -24.27
N THR A 7 39.38 -43.63 -25.54
CA THR A 7 38.86 -42.83 -26.68
C THR A 7 37.55 -43.35 -27.30
N THR A 8 36.98 -44.45 -26.82
CA THR A 8 35.75 -45.04 -27.40
C THR A 8 34.44 -44.70 -26.67
N PHE A 9 34.48 -44.03 -25.51
CA PHE A 9 33.26 -43.70 -24.74
C PHE A 9 32.72 -42.28 -24.98
N LEU A 10 33.56 -41.34 -25.44
CA LEU A 10 33.21 -39.92 -25.58
C LEU A 10 32.47 -39.55 -26.88
N THR A 11 32.56 -40.38 -27.93
CA THR A 11 31.90 -40.10 -29.22
C THR A 11 30.44 -40.54 -29.26
N ARG A 12 30.07 -41.65 -28.60
CA ARG A 12 28.67 -42.10 -28.52
C ARG A 12 27.80 -41.20 -27.65
N SER A 13 28.31 -40.68 -26.53
CA SER A 13 27.57 -39.78 -25.63
C SER A 13 27.21 -38.47 -26.32
N ARG A 14 28.16 -37.83 -27.02
CA ARG A 14 27.92 -36.58 -27.74
C ARG A 14 26.98 -36.75 -28.93
N ILE A 15 27.04 -37.87 -29.65
CA ILE A 15 26.10 -38.15 -30.74
C ILE A 15 24.69 -38.37 -30.18
N LEU A 16 24.55 -39.05 -29.04
CA LEU A 16 23.25 -39.25 -28.39
C LEU A 16 22.67 -37.93 -27.86
N GLU A 17 23.49 -37.05 -27.28
CA GLU A 17 23.06 -35.72 -26.83
C GLU A 17 22.61 -34.84 -28.00
N ILE A 18 23.38 -34.78 -29.09
CA ILE A 18 23.03 -33.99 -30.27
C ILE A 18 21.74 -34.52 -30.91
N THR A 19 21.61 -35.84 -31.02
CA THR A 19 20.40 -36.47 -31.58
C THR A 19 19.18 -36.21 -30.69
N THR A 20 19.35 -36.24 -29.36
CA THR A 20 18.29 -35.95 -28.38
C THR A 20 17.86 -34.48 -28.46
N CYS A 21 18.80 -33.54 -28.57
CA CYS A 21 18.50 -32.12 -28.76
C CYS A 21 17.76 -31.85 -30.07
N ILE A 22 18.16 -32.50 -31.18
CA ILE A 22 17.47 -32.38 -32.47
C ILE A 22 16.06 -32.99 -32.39
N CYS A 23 15.90 -34.16 -31.77
CA CYS A 23 14.58 -34.77 -31.57
C CYS A 23 13.68 -33.92 -30.67
N LEU A 24 14.20 -33.32 -29.60
CA LEU A 24 13.48 -32.39 -28.74
C LEU A 24 13.08 -31.11 -29.46
N ALA A 25 13.97 -30.54 -30.29
CA ALA A 25 13.69 -29.36 -31.10
C ALA A 25 12.62 -29.65 -32.17
N ILE A 26 12.68 -30.83 -32.82
CA ILE A 26 11.65 -31.27 -33.76
C ILE A 26 10.33 -31.49 -33.01
N LEU A 27 10.33 -32.20 -31.87
CA LEU A 27 9.11 -32.44 -31.09
C LEU A 27 8.47 -31.15 -30.58
N THR A 28 9.25 -30.20 -30.05
CA THR A 28 8.73 -28.89 -29.63
C THR A 28 8.20 -28.08 -30.81
N THR A 29 8.91 -28.04 -31.94
CA THR A 29 8.44 -27.35 -33.15
C THR A 29 7.17 -27.99 -33.71
N THR A 30 7.09 -29.32 -33.68
CA THR A 30 5.93 -30.07 -34.18
C THR A 30 4.73 -29.93 -33.23
N TYR A 31 4.96 -29.94 -31.92
CA TYR A 31 3.95 -29.67 -30.90
C TYR A 31 3.41 -28.24 -31.03
N TYR A 32 4.30 -27.25 -31.15
CA TYR A 32 3.94 -25.84 -31.31
C TYR A 32 3.16 -25.60 -32.61
N ARG A 33 3.57 -26.22 -33.73
CA ARG A 33 2.81 -26.16 -35.00
C ARG A 33 1.45 -26.84 -34.90
N ARG A 34 1.34 -27.94 -34.16
CA ARG A 34 0.08 -28.68 -33.99
C ARG A 34 -0.88 -27.98 -33.03
N ASP A 35 -0.37 -27.33 -31.99
CA ASP A 35 -1.15 -26.49 -31.07
C ASP A 35 -1.62 -25.20 -31.76
N LYS A 36 -0.72 -24.53 -32.51
CA LYS A 36 -1.08 -23.38 -33.35
C LYS A 36 -2.12 -23.75 -34.40
N LYS A 37 -1.97 -24.90 -35.08
CA LYS A 37 -2.97 -25.39 -36.04
C LYS A 37 -4.29 -25.73 -35.36
N LYS A 38 -4.29 -26.37 -34.18
CA LYS A 38 -5.52 -26.59 -33.40
C LYS A 38 -6.20 -25.29 -32.97
N LYS A 39 -5.43 -24.26 -32.60
CA LYS A 39 -5.97 -22.93 -32.26
C LYS A 39 -6.54 -22.22 -33.50
N ILE A 40 -5.88 -22.32 -34.65
CA ILE A 40 -6.37 -21.79 -35.94
C ILE A 40 -7.62 -22.54 -36.40
N ASP A 41 -7.61 -23.87 -36.41
CA ASP A 41 -8.76 -24.70 -36.78
C ASP A 41 -9.95 -24.44 -35.82
N LYS A 42 -9.68 -24.15 -34.54
CA LYS A 42 -10.71 -23.76 -33.55
C LYS A 42 -11.26 -22.35 -33.80
N LEU A 43 -10.41 -21.40 -34.21
CA LEU A 43 -10.81 -20.05 -34.65
C LEU A 43 -11.65 -20.11 -35.94
N GLU A 44 -11.25 -20.91 -36.92
CA GLU A 44 -11.97 -21.12 -38.20
C GLU A 44 -13.28 -21.90 -37.99
N SER A 45 -13.35 -22.83 -37.03
CA SER A 45 -14.62 -23.49 -36.67
C SER A 45 -15.58 -22.60 -35.86
N SER A 46 -15.09 -21.48 -35.31
CA SER A 46 -15.90 -20.52 -34.55
C SER A 46 -16.46 -19.39 -35.41
N SER A 47 -16.00 -19.24 -36.65
CA SER A 47 -16.43 -18.17 -37.56
C SER A 47 -17.79 -18.41 -38.23
N ASP A 48 -18.45 -19.55 -37.96
CA ASP A 48 -19.75 -19.91 -38.54
C ASP A 48 -20.91 -19.93 -37.52
N ASN A 49 -20.73 -19.29 -36.37
CA ASN A 49 -21.83 -18.96 -35.47
C ASN A 49 -21.96 -17.44 -35.39
N THR A 50 -23.12 -16.92 -35.79
CA THR A 50 -23.69 -15.61 -35.45
C THR A 50 -23.87 -15.49 -33.93
N THR A 51 -22.75 -15.52 -33.21
CA THR A 51 -22.67 -15.24 -31.79
C THR A 51 -22.71 -13.74 -31.69
N THR A 52 -23.77 -13.18 -31.10
CA THR A 52 -23.90 -11.76 -30.78
C THR A 52 -22.60 -11.29 -30.13
N ARG A 53 -21.80 -10.49 -30.85
CA ARG A 53 -20.52 -9.99 -30.35
C ARG A 53 -20.82 -9.17 -29.10
N LYS A 54 -20.38 -9.67 -27.94
CA LYS A 54 -20.54 -8.97 -26.66
C LYS A 54 -19.92 -7.57 -26.76
N LYS A 55 -20.66 -6.56 -26.31
CA LYS A 55 -20.27 -5.15 -26.32
C LYS A 55 -19.40 -4.82 -25.10
N LEU A 56 -18.75 -3.67 -25.11
CA LEU A 56 -17.93 -3.20 -23.98
C LEU A 56 -18.71 -3.19 -22.65
N ASP A 57 -19.99 -2.81 -22.69
CA ASP A 57 -20.86 -2.73 -21.51
C ASP A 57 -21.27 -4.08 -20.92
N ASP A 58 -20.98 -5.19 -21.61
CA ASP A 58 -21.25 -6.54 -21.11
C ASP A 58 -20.18 -7.04 -20.12
N TYR A 59 -19.15 -6.23 -19.84
CA TYR A 59 -18.01 -6.60 -19.01
C TYR A 59 -17.78 -5.57 -17.90
N SER A 60 -17.41 -6.06 -16.71
CA SER A 60 -16.96 -5.20 -15.62
C SER A 60 -15.55 -4.63 -15.91
N TYR A 61 -15.15 -3.58 -15.19
CA TYR A 61 -13.77 -3.09 -15.28
C TYR A 61 -12.74 -4.14 -14.87
N ARG A 62 -13.10 -5.07 -13.98
CA ARG A 62 -12.26 -6.21 -13.57
C ARG A 62 -12.07 -7.22 -14.69
N ASP A 63 -13.15 -7.53 -15.41
CA ASP A 63 -13.09 -8.43 -16.57
C ASP A 63 -12.16 -7.86 -17.64
N LEU A 64 -12.36 -6.58 -17.96
CA LEU A 64 -11.57 -5.85 -18.96
C LEU A 64 -10.10 -5.73 -18.53
N PHE A 65 -9.82 -5.36 -17.27
CA PHE A 65 -8.45 -5.36 -16.75
C PHE A 65 -7.82 -6.75 -16.86
N HIS A 66 -8.57 -7.79 -16.48
CA HIS A 66 -8.36 -9.21 -16.82
C HIS A 66 -7.76 -9.43 -18.21
N PHE A 67 -8.53 -8.99 -19.20
CA PHE A 67 -8.18 -9.25 -20.59
C PHE A 67 -6.92 -8.52 -21.01
N PHE A 68 -6.72 -7.28 -20.57
CA PHE A 68 -5.67 -6.42 -21.10
C PHE A 68 -4.37 -6.42 -20.31
N ILE A 69 -4.37 -6.95 -19.07
CA ILE A 69 -3.14 -7.34 -18.37
C ILE A 69 -2.58 -8.65 -18.95
N ASN A 70 -3.43 -9.48 -19.57
CA ASN A 70 -3.08 -10.73 -20.27
C ASN A 70 -3.39 -10.66 -21.77
N PRO A 71 -2.83 -9.70 -22.52
CA PRO A 71 -3.27 -9.43 -23.89
C PRO A 71 -3.04 -10.61 -24.85
N GLU A 72 -2.05 -11.47 -24.57
CA GLU A 72 -1.75 -12.66 -25.40
C GLU A 72 -2.81 -13.77 -25.30
N ASP A 73 -3.56 -13.82 -24.22
CA ASP A 73 -4.62 -14.82 -24.02
C ASP A 73 -5.98 -14.33 -24.56
N HIS A 74 -6.09 -13.04 -24.88
CA HIS A 74 -7.34 -12.35 -25.16
C HIS A 74 -7.29 -11.49 -26.44
N PHE A 75 -6.57 -11.95 -27.46
CA PHE A 75 -6.50 -11.26 -28.76
C PHE A 75 -7.87 -11.00 -29.41
N ASP A 76 -8.89 -11.83 -29.13
CA ASP A 76 -10.26 -11.65 -29.62
C ASP A 76 -10.96 -10.40 -29.05
N LYS A 77 -10.40 -9.80 -27.99
CA LYS A 77 -10.93 -8.63 -27.28
C LYS A 77 -10.27 -7.31 -27.66
N TYR A 78 -9.33 -7.30 -28.60
CA TYR A 78 -8.55 -6.09 -28.93
C TYR A 78 -9.41 -4.89 -29.34
N ASP A 79 -10.51 -5.12 -30.07
CA ASP A 79 -11.45 -4.04 -30.44
C ASP A 79 -12.11 -3.37 -29.22
N LEU A 80 -12.33 -4.12 -28.13
CA LEU A 80 -12.88 -3.58 -26.89
C LEU A 80 -11.88 -2.65 -26.20
N ALA A 81 -10.57 -2.90 -26.31
CA ALA A 81 -9.56 -2.00 -25.77
C ALA A 81 -9.61 -0.64 -26.48
N LYS A 82 -9.69 -0.66 -27.82
CA LYS A 82 -9.80 0.57 -28.62
C LYS A 82 -11.06 1.34 -28.29
N GLU A 83 -12.21 0.66 -28.24
CA GLU A 83 -13.50 1.26 -27.87
C GLU A 83 -13.44 1.89 -26.46
N PHE A 84 -12.84 1.19 -25.49
CA PHE A 84 -12.68 1.72 -24.13
C PHE A 84 -11.85 2.99 -24.11
N SER A 85 -10.66 2.99 -24.72
CA SER A 85 -9.80 4.17 -24.82
C SER A 85 -10.52 5.34 -25.49
N GLU A 86 -11.12 5.12 -26.66
CA GLU A 86 -11.85 6.17 -27.40
C GLU A 86 -12.99 6.77 -26.58
N ARG A 87 -13.74 5.93 -25.85
CA ARG A 87 -14.82 6.39 -24.97
C ARG A 87 -14.29 7.28 -23.85
N MET A 88 -13.22 6.87 -23.18
CA MET A 88 -12.64 7.64 -22.08
C MET A 88 -12.03 8.96 -22.56
N HIS A 89 -11.37 8.97 -23.73
CA HIS A 89 -10.87 10.19 -24.34
C HIS A 89 -12.01 11.13 -24.77
N ALA A 90 -13.11 10.60 -25.30
CA ALA A 90 -14.27 11.40 -25.67
C ALA A 90 -14.91 12.08 -24.45
N GLU A 91 -15.05 11.35 -23.33
CA GLU A 91 -15.53 11.91 -22.06
C GLU A 91 -14.61 13.05 -21.57
N ALA A 92 -13.29 12.85 -21.61
CA ALA A 92 -12.32 13.86 -21.23
C ALA A 92 -12.34 15.10 -22.14
N ALA A 93 -12.52 14.91 -23.44
CA ALA A 93 -12.59 16.00 -24.41
C ALA A 93 -13.80 16.91 -24.18
N VAL A 94 -14.93 16.34 -23.71
CA VAL A 94 -16.10 17.11 -23.26
C VAL A 94 -15.79 17.81 -21.94
N TYR A 95 -15.17 17.10 -20.99
CA TYR A 95 -14.89 17.62 -19.65
C TYR A 95 -13.99 18.86 -19.67
N MET A 96 -12.90 18.85 -20.44
CA MET A 96 -11.93 19.96 -20.52
C MET A 96 -12.47 21.23 -21.23
N MET A 97 -13.62 21.12 -21.91
CA MET A 97 -14.25 22.19 -22.69
C MET A 97 -15.51 22.74 -22.04
N ARG A 98 -15.88 22.25 -20.84
CA ARG A 98 -17.09 22.67 -20.14
C ARG A 98 -16.95 24.13 -19.72
N ASP A 99 -18.03 24.90 -19.79
CA ASP A 99 -18.06 26.26 -19.26
C ASP A 99 -18.09 26.19 -17.72
N HIS A 100 -17.18 26.91 -17.07
CA HIS A 100 -16.90 26.76 -15.62
C HIS A 100 -17.42 27.93 -14.79
N ASP A 101 -18.02 28.95 -15.43
CA ASP A 101 -18.56 30.13 -14.74
C ASP A 101 -19.68 29.75 -13.73
N ASP A 102 -20.30 28.58 -13.88
CA ASP A 102 -21.38 28.06 -13.02
C ASP A 102 -20.94 27.02 -11.97
N ASP A 103 -19.67 26.58 -11.95
CA ASP A 103 -19.15 25.57 -11.02
C ASP A 103 -17.85 26.05 -10.34
N PRO A 104 -17.94 26.77 -9.21
CA PRO A 104 -16.77 27.28 -8.50
C PRO A 104 -15.87 26.19 -7.92
N ASP A 105 -16.36 24.95 -7.83
CA ASP A 105 -15.60 23.78 -7.36
C ASP A 105 -14.90 23.03 -8.51
N PHE A 106 -15.09 23.46 -9.77
CA PHE A 106 -14.43 22.83 -10.91
C PHE A 106 -12.91 22.89 -10.75
N PRO A 107 -12.19 21.78 -10.93
CA PRO A 107 -10.74 21.78 -10.89
C PRO A 107 -10.19 22.42 -12.17
N ASP A 108 -10.01 23.74 -12.13
CA ASP A 108 -9.61 24.56 -13.28
C ASP A 108 -8.34 24.08 -13.99
N HIS A 109 -7.47 23.30 -13.35
CA HIS A 109 -6.28 22.71 -13.94
C HIS A 109 -6.58 21.75 -15.10
N PHE A 110 -7.83 21.34 -15.30
CA PHE A 110 -8.28 20.57 -16.47
C PHE A 110 -8.73 21.44 -17.65
N THR A 111 -9.02 22.73 -17.44
CA THR A 111 -9.54 23.60 -18.50
C THR A 111 -8.53 23.75 -19.62
N TYR A 112 -9.00 23.50 -20.85
CA TYR A 112 -8.19 23.60 -22.07
C TYR A 112 -7.71 25.02 -22.33
N ILE A 113 -6.45 25.14 -22.77
CA ILE A 113 -5.88 26.36 -23.35
C ILE A 113 -5.32 26.07 -24.74
N PRO A 114 -5.43 26.99 -25.71
CA PRO A 114 -4.73 26.86 -26.99
C PRO A 114 -3.21 26.72 -26.81
N TYR A 115 -2.56 26.01 -27.73
CA TYR A 115 -1.11 25.86 -27.67
C TYR A 115 -0.42 27.17 -28.01
N GLU A 116 0.31 27.68 -27.02
CA GLU A 116 1.32 28.72 -27.17
C GLU A 116 2.35 28.42 -26.07
N ARG A 117 3.62 28.27 -26.45
CA ARG A 117 4.63 27.65 -25.57
C ARG A 117 4.74 28.36 -24.23
N GLU A 118 4.78 29.69 -24.20
CA GLU A 118 4.91 30.45 -22.97
C GLU A 118 3.62 30.40 -22.14
N ALA A 119 2.45 30.34 -22.78
CA ALA A 119 1.19 30.09 -22.08
C ALA A 119 1.15 28.69 -21.43
N VAL A 120 1.66 27.66 -22.11
CA VAL A 120 1.75 26.29 -21.58
C VAL A 120 2.70 26.23 -20.39
N ASP A 121 3.90 26.83 -20.49
CA ASP A 121 4.86 26.87 -19.38
C ASP A 121 4.23 27.52 -18.13
N LYS A 122 3.63 28.70 -18.29
CA LYS A 122 2.92 29.40 -17.19
C LYS A 122 1.77 28.58 -16.62
N ARG A 123 1.05 27.85 -17.49
CA ARG A 123 -0.07 27.01 -17.07
C ARG A 123 0.41 25.82 -16.25
N LEU A 124 1.46 25.13 -16.66
CA LEU A 124 2.02 24.01 -15.92
C LEU A 124 2.56 24.45 -14.55
N GLU A 125 3.24 25.60 -14.49
CA GLU A 125 3.68 26.19 -13.22
C GLU A 125 2.49 26.52 -12.29
N TYR A 126 1.45 27.15 -12.84
CA TYR A 126 0.21 27.43 -12.10
C TYR A 126 -0.40 26.15 -11.52
N ILE A 127 -0.55 25.11 -12.36
CA ILE A 127 -1.15 23.84 -11.96
C ILE A 127 -0.32 23.18 -10.85
N PHE A 128 1.01 23.12 -11.02
CA PHE A 128 1.90 22.56 -10.01
C PHE A 128 1.76 23.30 -8.68
N ASN A 129 1.79 24.63 -8.69
CA ASN A 129 1.67 25.44 -7.47
C ASN A 129 0.30 25.28 -6.81
N ARG A 130 -0.78 25.20 -7.60
CA ARG A 130 -2.14 24.94 -7.09
C ARG A 130 -2.22 23.58 -6.41
N LEU A 131 -1.74 22.52 -7.07
CA LEU A 131 -1.76 21.16 -6.54
C LEU A 131 -0.81 21.02 -5.34
N TRP A 132 0.37 21.63 -5.38
CA TRP A 132 1.31 21.64 -4.26
C TRP A 132 0.71 22.30 -3.02
N LYS A 133 0.07 23.46 -3.19
CA LYS A 133 -0.66 24.11 -2.10
C LYS A 133 -1.78 23.20 -1.58
N GLY A 134 -2.68 22.79 -2.48
CA GLY A 134 -3.90 22.06 -2.13
C GLY A 134 -3.70 20.62 -1.68
N ARG A 135 -2.56 19.97 -1.96
CA ARG A 135 -2.28 18.58 -1.54
C ARG A 135 -1.23 18.47 -0.44
N TYR A 136 -0.31 19.44 -0.35
CA TYR A 136 0.83 19.34 0.55
C TYR A 136 0.91 20.47 1.57
N LEU A 137 0.83 21.74 1.17
CA LEU A 137 0.92 22.85 2.13
C LEU A 137 -0.29 22.88 3.06
N ASP A 138 -1.51 22.80 2.50
CA ASP A 138 -2.74 22.78 3.29
C ASP A 138 -2.78 21.56 4.22
N TRP A 139 -2.13 20.44 3.85
CA TRP A 139 -1.99 19.27 4.71
C TRP A 139 -1.07 19.52 5.91
N LEU A 140 0.06 20.19 5.68
CA LEU A 140 0.97 20.58 6.76
C LEU A 140 0.34 21.60 7.69
N GLU A 141 -0.42 22.56 7.15
CA GLU A 141 -1.13 23.58 7.93
C GLU A 141 -2.25 22.99 8.78
N ALA A 142 -2.99 21.99 8.26
CA ALA A 142 -4.06 21.32 9.00
C ALA A 142 -3.57 20.61 10.28
N GLY A 143 -2.27 20.26 10.35
CA GLY A 143 -1.70 19.52 11.47
C GLY A 143 -2.18 18.06 11.54
N MET A 144 -1.53 17.26 12.39
CA MET A 144 -1.91 15.85 12.62
C MET A 144 -2.39 15.67 14.07
N PRO A 145 -3.45 14.86 14.32
CA PRO A 145 -4.26 14.12 13.35
C PRO A 145 -5.20 15.04 12.54
N VAL A 146 -5.43 14.68 11.27
CA VAL A 146 -6.31 15.43 10.36
C VAL A 146 -7.77 15.05 10.63
N ASP A 147 -8.69 16.02 10.62
CA ASP A 147 -10.14 15.75 10.75
C ASP A 147 -10.66 14.79 9.65
N SER A 148 -11.64 13.97 10.02
CA SER A 148 -12.38 13.07 9.14
C SER A 148 -13.07 13.75 7.95
N ASN A 149 -13.43 15.03 8.07
CA ASN A 149 -14.02 15.79 6.96
C ASN A 149 -12.96 16.46 6.07
N SER A 150 -11.68 16.34 6.41
CA SER A 150 -10.60 16.88 5.59
C SER A 150 -10.40 16.08 4.31
N GLN A 151 -9.89 16.74 3.26
CA GLN A 151 -9.45 16.05 2.05
C GLN A 151 -8.32 15.03 2.28
N TYR A 152 -7.65 15.09 3.44
CA TYR A 152 -6.60 14.15 3.85
C TYR A 152 -7.09 13.08 4.81
N TRP A 153 -8.38 12.76 4.79
CA TRP A 153 -9.01 11.75 5.64
C TRP A 153 -8.26 10.40 5.64
N TRP A 154 -7.59 10.04 4.53
CA TRP A 154 -6.81 8.81 4.36
C TRP A 154 -5.54 8.77 5.23
N ALA A 155 -5.11 9.92 5.78
CA ALA A 155 -3.93 10.07 6.64
C ALA A 155 -4.22 9.94 8.15
N GLN A 156 -5.45 9.60 8.54
CA GLN A 156 -5.89 9.57 9.94
C GLN A 156 -5.23 8.44 10.74
N THR A 157 -5.31 7.21 10.23
CA THR A 157 -4.79 6.01 10.91
C THR A 157 -4.05 5.12 9.92
N LYS A 158 -3.26 4.18 10.44
CA LYS A 158 -2.53 3.20 9.62
C LYS A 158 -3.47 2.34 8.78
N LEU A 159 -4.69 2.08 9.26
CA LEU A 159 -5.74 1.40 8.51
C LEU A 159 -6.26 2.22 7.32
N HIS A 160 -6.49 3.53 7.52
CA HIS A 160 -6.93 4.40 6.43
C HIS A 160 -5.88 4.43 5.32
N LEU A 161 -4.61 4.60 5.69
CA LEU A 161 -3.49 4.53 4.76
C LEU A 161 -3.45 3.18 4.01
N ALA A 162 -3.52 2.07 4.74
CA ALA A 162 -3.47 0.73 4.14
C ALA A 162 -4.61 0.50 3.15
N THR A 163 -5.82 0.94 3.49
CA THR A 163 -6.99 0.83 2.60
C THR A 163 -6.81 1.70 1.37
N TRP A 164 -6.32 2.94 1.54
CA TRP A 164 -6.07 3.87 0.44
C TRP A 164 -5.02 3.34 -0.55
N LEU A 165 -3.92 2.77 -0.03
CA LEU A 165 -2.91 2.11 -0.87
C LEU A 165 -3.48 0.89 -1.58
N MET A 166 -4.15 -0.02 -0.86
CA MET A 166 -4.77 -1.21 -1.46
C MET A 166 -5.73 -0.88 -2.62
N GLN A 167 -6.50 0.21 -2.55
CA GLN A 167 -7.35 0.60 -3.68
C GLN A 167 -6.58 1.10 -4.91
N ARG A 168 -5.33 1.54 -4.76
CA ARG A 168 -4.48 2.05 -5.84
C ARG A 168 -3.53 1.00 -6.40
N GLU A 169 -3.48 -0.17 -5.76
CA GLU A 169 -2.71 -1.33 -6.17
C GLU A 169 -2.86 -1.69 -7.66
N PRO A 170 -4.07 -1.74 -8.27
CA PRO A 170 -4.19 -2.07 -9.69
C PRO A 170 -3.43 -1.13 -10.62
N PHE A 171 -3.28 0.16 -10.25
CA PHE A 171 -2.50 1.13 -11.02
C PHE A 171 -1.01 0.98 -10.76
N HIS A 172 -0.59 1.03 -9.50
CA HIS A 172 0.84 1.01 -9.13
C HIS A 172 1.55 -0.29 -9.47
N LEU A 173 0.84 -1.41 -9.64
CA LEU A 173 1.43 -2.65 -10.15
C LEU A 173 1.53 -2.69 -11.69
N THR A 174 0.99 -1.69 -12.37
CA THR A 174 1.11 -1.48 -13.82
C THR A 174 1.87 -0.20 -14.15
N ASP A 175 2.74 0.26 -13.24
CA ASP A 175 3.46 1.52 -13.45
C ASP A 175 4.32 1.49 -14.72
N GLY A 176 4.44 2.62 -15.38
CA GLY A 176 5.07 2.77 -16.70
C GLY A 176 4.32 2.14 -17.89
N VAL A 177 3.23 1.37 -17.69
CA VAL A 177 2.63 0.56 -18.77
C VAL A 177 2.12 1.39 -19.95
N TRP A 178 1.78 2.67 -19.75
CA TRP A 178 1.33 3.56 -20.84
C TRP A 178 2.41 3.77 -21.90
N LEU A 179 3.70 3.55 -21.57
CA LEU A 179 4.86 3.72 -22.45
C LEU A 179 5.36 2.42 -23.08
N ARG A 180 4.81 1.24 -22.71
CA ARG A 180 5.34 -0.07 -23.17
C ARG A 180 5.43 -0.23 -24.69
N GLY A 181 4.62 0.52 -25.44
CA GLY A 181 4.55 0.50 -26.90
C GLY A 181 5.28 1.64 -27.62
N ASN A 182 5.93 2.56 -26.88
CA ASN A 182 6.51 3.77 -27.46
C ASN A 182 7.92 3.58 -28.03
N ALA A 183 8.63 2.52 -27.66
CA ALA A 183 9.94 2.23 -28.24
C ALA A 183 9.79 1.82 -29.73
N PRO A 184 10.41 2.54 -30.68
CA PRO A 184 10.30 2.21 -32.09
C PRO A 184 11.04 0.92 -32.43
N THR A 185 10.55 0.19 -33.43
CA THR A 185 11.38 -0.80 -34.11
C THR A 185 12.27 -0.09 -35.13
N GLY A 186 13.58 -0.04 -34.89
CA GLY A 186 14.55 0.57 -35.80
C GLY A 186 15.11 1.91 -35.26
N PRO A 187 15.33 2.93 -36.12
CA PRO A 187 15.88 4.21 -35.69
C PRO A 187 15.07 4.86 -34.55
N CYS A 188 15.78 5.47 -33.61
CA CYS A 188 15.22 6.08 -32.42
C CYS A 188 15.39 7.60 -32.49
N THR A 189 14.30 8.34 -32.25
CA THR A 189 14.32 9.81 -32.14
C THR A 189 14.66 10.26 -30.72
N LEU A 190 14.94 11.55 -30.53
CA LEU A 190 15.11 12.11 -29.20
C LEU A 190 13.82 12.02 -28.36
N ILE A 191 12.65 12.08 -28.99
CA ILE A 191 11.35 11.93 -28.33
C ILE A 191 11.22 10.50 -27.79
N ASP A 192 11.50 9.50 -28.64
CA ASP A 192 11.49 8.08 -28.27
C ASP A 192 12.47 7.80 -27.12
N ALA A 193 13.69 8.36 -27.19
CA ALA A 193 14.70 8.19 -26.16
C ALA A 193 14.25 8.74 -24.78
N LYS A 194 13.56 9.89 -24.76
CA LYS A 194 13.03 10.49 -23.52
C LYS A 194 11.92 9.63 -22.92
N LEU A 195 10.97 9.19 -23.73
CA LEU A 195 9.87 8.33 -23.27
C LEU A 195 10.38 6.95 -22.84
N PHE A 196 11.38 6.41 -23.54
CA PHE A 196 12.01 5.15 -23.15
C PHE A 196 12.80 5.27 -21.85
N ALA A 197 13.48 6.42 -21.61
CA ALA A 197 14.16 6.68 -20.35
C ALA A 197 13.19 6.70 -19.16
N ILE A 198 12.03 7.34 -19.31
CA ILE A 198 10.96 7.28 -18.29
C ILE A 198 10.53 5.83 -18.08
N TYR A 199 10.16 5.12 -19.15
CA TYR A 199 9.68 3.74 -19.05
C TYR A 199 10.67 2.79 -18.37
N ILE A 200 11.96 2.87 -18.69
CA ILE A 200 12.95 1.95 -18.13
C ILE A 200 13.25 2.27 -16.66
N ASP A 201 13.15 3.53 -16.24
CA ASP A 201 13.28 3.95 -14.84
C ASP A 201 12.10 3.43 -14.01
N GLU A 202 10.86 3.49 -14.52
CA GLU A 202 9.66 2.89 -13.90
C GLU A 202 9.86 1.38 -13.63
N LEU A 203 10.51 0.70 -14.57
CA LEU A 203 10.86 -0.72 -14.46
C LEU A 203 12.06 -0.98 -13.52
N GLY A 204 12.71 0.05 -12.99
CA GLY A 204 13.85 -0.03 -12.09
C GLY A 204 15.19 -0.21 -12.79
N ASN A 205 15.27 0.00 -14.11
CA ASN A 205 16.49 -0.13 -14.91
C ASN A 205 17.24 -1.48 -14.72
N GLY A 206 16.48 -2.56 -14.50
CA GLY A 206 17.00 -3.90 -14.24
C GLY A 206 17.40 -4.17 -12.78
N ASP A 207 17.32 -3.18 -11.89
CA ASP A 207 17.43 -3.36 -10.44
C ASP A 207 16.05 -3.65 -9.83
N VAL A 208 15.88 -4.88 -9.36
CA VAL A 208 14.65 -5.38 -8.72
C VAL A 208 14.23 -4.51 -7.54
N GLU A 209 15.19 -3.95 -6.81
CA GLU A 209 14.94 -3.10 -5.64
C GLU A 209 14.52 -1.68 -6.02
N GLN A 210 14.71 -1.27 -7.27
CA GLN A 210 14.29 0.04 -7.78
C GLN A 210 13.02 -0.03 -8.62
N ASN A 211 12.59 -1.23 -9.03
CA ASN A 211 11.34 -1.41 -9.76
C ASN A 211 10.14 -0.88 -8.96
N HIS A 212 9.37 0.03 -9.54
CA HIS A 212 8.31 0.75 -8.84
C HIS A 212 7.23 -0.20 -8.28
N CYS A 213 6.80 -1.20 -9.07
CA CYS A 213 5.85 -2.21 -8.63
C CYS A 213 6.37 -3.01 -7.42
N ASN A 214 7.62 -3.46 -7.44
CA ASN A 214 8.21 -4.21 -6.33
C ASN A 214 8.34 -3.36 -5.07
N VAL A 215 8.76 -2.10 -5.20
CA VAL A 215 8.87 -1.17 -4.07
C VAL A 215 7.48 -0.90 -3.48
N TYR A 216 6.44 -0.82 -4.30
CA TYR A 216 5.05 -0.70 -3.85
C TYR A 216 4.58 -1.95 -3.10
N LEU A 217 4.82 -3.15 -3.65
CA LEU A 217 4.52 -4.43 -3.00
C LEU A 217 5.21 -4.56 -1.64
N ASN A 218 6.43 -4.05 -1.50
CA ASN A 218 7.14 -4.02 -0.22
C ASN A 218 6.40 -3.18 0.84
N VAL A 219 5.78 -2.06 0.45
CA VAL A 219 4.95 -1.24 1.35
C VAL A 219 3.68 -2.01 1.77
N LEU A 220 2.96 -2.60 0.82
CA LEU A 220 1.76 -3.41 1.11
C LEU A 220 2.09 -4.60 2.01
N SER A 221 3.20 -5.29 1.74
CA SER A 221 3.70 -6.40 2.58
C SER A 221 4.07 -5.93 3.99
N ALA A 222 4.67 -4.75 4.15
CA ALA A 222 4.97 -4.18 5.46
C ALA A 222 3.70 -3.82 6.25
N LEU A 223 2.59 -3.56 5.56
CA LEU A 223 1.25 -3.43 6.14
C LEU A 223 0.55 -4.78 6.39
N GLY A 224 1.20 -5.90 6.05
CA GLY A 224 0.65 -7.25 6.13
C GLY A 224 -0.48 -7.53 5.15
N LEU A 225 -0.58 -6.75 4.08
CA LEU A 225 -1.52 -7.01 2.99
C LEU A 225 -0.93 -8.09 2.09
N SER A 226 -1.75 -9.10 1.76
CA SER A 226 -1.40 -10.16 0.83
C SER A 226 -1.93 -9.76 -0.54
N VAL A 227 -1.06 -9.77 -1.55
CA VAL A 227 -1.38 -9.35 -2.91
C VAL A 227 -1.26 -10.56 -3.83
N PRO A 228 -2.34 -11.03 -4.47
CA PRO A 228 -2.26 -12.08 -5.48
C PRO A 228 -1.46 -11.62 -6.69
N ASP A 229 -1.05 -12.56 -7.54
CA ASP A 229 -0.43 -12.22 -8.83
C ASP A 229 -1.43 -11.44 -9.71
N ILE A 230 -1.01 -10.25 -10.15
CA ILE A 230 -1.80 -9.29 -10.95
C ILE A 230 -2.41 -9.90 -12.22
N HIS A 231 -1.79 -10.94 -12.77
CA HIS A 231 -2.24 -11.64 -13.97
C HIS A 231 -3.38 -12.61 -13.70
N THR A 232 -3.75 -12.88 -12.45
CA THR A 232 -4.72 -13.91 -12.09
C THR A 232 -6.13 -13.38 -11.90
N ARG A 233 -7.11 -14.29 -11.90
CA ARG A 233 -8.47 -13.98 -11.49
C ARG A 233 -8.57 -13.69 -10.00
N GLU A 234 -7.75 -14.35 -9.18
CA GLU A 234 -7.69 -14.09 -7.74
C GLU A 234 -7.41 -12.60 -7.45
N PHE A 235 -6.52 -11.95 -8.21
CA PHE A 235 -6.25 -10.52 -8.07
C PHE A 235 -7.47 -9.64 -8.38
N VAL A 236 -8.11 -9.85 -9.53
CA VAL A 236 -9.22 -8.99 -9.94
C VAL A 236 -10.51 -9.28 -9.21
N ASP A 237 -10.68 -10.48 -8.64
CA ASP A 237 -11.90 -10.87 -7.91
C ASP A 237 -11.85 -10.52 -6.42
N GLN A 238 -10.76 -9.89 -5.95
CA GLN A 238 -10.63 -9.38 -4.57
C GLN A 238 -11.79 -8.46 -4.22
N LYS A 239 -12.53 -8.82 -3.17
CA LYS A 239 -13.71 -8.07 -2.70
C LYS A 239 -13.32 -6.80 -1.93
N SER A 240 -12.08 -6.76 -1.45
CA SER A 240 -11.52 -5.63 -0.73
C SER A 240 -11.26 -4.43 -1.64
N ILE A 241 -10.97 -4.65 -2.93
CA ILE A 241 -10.75 -3.60 -3.95
C ILE A 241 -12.09 -3.22 -4.56
N MET A 242 -12.31 -1.95 -4.93
CA MET A 242 -13.52 -1.48 -5.61
C MET A 242 -13.40 -1.59 -7.14
N ASP A 243 -14.53 -1.70 -7.84
CA ASP A 243 -14.53 -1.77 -9.31
C ASP A 243 -13.93 -0.50 -9.95
N ILE A 244 -14.13 0.67 -9.33
CA ILE A 244 -13.61 1.94 -9.82
C ILE A 244 -12.07 1.99 -9.83
N SER A 245 -11.41 1.23 -8.94
CA SER A 245 -9.94 1.15 -8.85
C SER A 245 -9.28 0.67 -10.13
N PHE A 246 -10.00 -0.08 -10.96
CA PHE A 246 -9.49 -0.62 -12.22
C PHE A 246 -9.57 0.37 -13.38
N LYS A 247 -10.28 1.50 -13.26
CA LYS A 247 -10.47 2.44 -14.39
C LYS A 247 -9.17 3.05 -14.91
N LYS A 248 -8.34 3.60 -14.02
CA LYS A 248 -7.05 4.23 -14.38
C LYS A 248 -6.09 3.26 -15.06
N PRO A 249 -5.77 2.08 -14.47
CA PRO A 249 -4.88 1.15 -15.15
C PRO A 249 -5.49 0.57 -16.41
N LEU A 250 -6.82 0.39 -16.46
CA LEU A 250 -7.47 -0.05 -17.68
C LEU A 250 -7.26 0.97 -18.82
N LEU A 251 -7.39 2.27 -18.54
CA LEU A 251 -7.11 3.33 -19.51
C LEU A 251 -5.67 3.28 -20.05
N THR A 252 -4.68 3.10 -19.18
CA THR A 252 -3.27 3.06 -19.59
C THR A 252 -2.93 1.75 -20.32
N LEU A 253 -3.47 0.62 -19.87
CA LEU A 253 -3.33 -0.69 -20.51
C LEU A 253 -3.92 -0.69 -21.92
N THR A 254 -5.16 -0.24 -22.09
CA THR A 254 -5.84 -0.27 -23.40
C THR A 254 -5.22 0.71 -24.37
N THR A 255 -4.82 1.90 -23.90
CA THR A 255 -4.24 2.92 -24.78
C THR A 255 -2.86 2.52 -25.28
N SER A 256 -2.05 1.90 -24.43
CA SER A 256 -0.71 1.42 -24.80
C SER A 256 -0.70 0.26 -25.80
N LEU A 257 -1.84 -0.38 -26.06
CA LEU A 257 -2.01 -1.36 -27.13
C LEU A 257 -2.05 -0.72 -28.53
N PHE A 258 -2.26 0.61 -28.61
CA PHE A 258 -2.32 1.37 -29.86
C PHE A 258 -1.47 2.65 -29.78
N PRO A 259 -0.16 2.53 -29.52
CA PRO A 259 0.71 3.68 -29.22
C PRO A 259 0.78 4.70 -30.36
N LYS A 260 0.64 4.25 -31.62
CA LYS A 260 0.60 5.14 -32.79
C LYS A 260 -0.75 5.86 -32.94
N ALA A 261 -1.85 5.18 -32.59
CA ALA A 261 -3.18 5.77 -32.72
C ALA A 261 -3.41 6.82 -31.63
N PHE A 262 -2.97 6.55 -30.41
CA PHE A 262 -3.15 7.41 -29.24
C PHE A 262 -1.88 8.13 -28.78
N TYR A 263 -0.92 8.33 -29.69
CA TYR A 263 0.39 8.91 -29.33
C TYR A 263 0.28 10.25 -28.59
N PRO A 264 -0.54 11.22 -29.05
CA PRO A 264 -0.71 12.48 -28.32
C PRO A 264 -1.34 12.29 -26.94
N GLU A 265 -2.34 11.42 -26.81
CA GLU A 265 -2.98 11.15 -25.52
C GLU A 265 -2.00 10.50 -24.53
N ILE A 266 -1.11 9.62 -25.01
CA ILE A 266 -0.02 9.03 -24.20
C ILE A 266 0.97 10.09 -23.73
N LEU A 267 1.33 11.06 -24.57
CA LEU A 267 2.11 12.23 -24.14
C LEU A 267 1.37 13.02 -23.04
N GLY A 268 0.05 13.15 -23.17
CA GLY A 268 -0.81 13.77 -22.15
C GLY A 268 -0.81 13.03 -20.81
N TYR A 269 -0.88 11.70 -20.82
CA TYR A 269 -0.77 10.88 -19.60
C TYR A 269 0.58 11.09 -18.93
N THR A 270 1.65 11.03 -19.74
CA THR A 270 3.02 11.24 -19.27
C THR A 270 3.16 12.63 -18.67
N LEU A 271 2.60 13.67 -19.29
CA LEU A 271 2.60 15.01 -18.73
C LEU A 271 1.93 15.06 -17.34
N TRP A 272 0.75 14.45 -17.17
CA TRP A 272 0.08 14.42 -15.87
C TRP A 272 0.92 13.69 -14.82
N LEU A 273 1.29 12.44 -15.12
CA LEU A 273 1.96 11.54 -14.19
C LEU A 273 3.27 12.18 -13.72
N GLU A 274 4.11 12.60 -14.66
CA GLU A 274 5.44 13.09 -14.34
C GLU A 274 5.42 14.48 -13.69
N THR A 275 4.55 15.40 -14.15
CA THR A 275 4.62 16.78 -13.64
C THR A 275 3.86 17.02 -12.33
N THR A 276 2.96 16.10 -11.96
CA THR A 276 2.12 16.24 -10.75
C THR A 276 2.49 15.29 -9.62
N SER A 277 3.27 14.24 -9.92
CA SER A 277 3.67 13.17 -8.98
C SER A 277 4.20 13.70 -7.64
N ALA A 278 5.13 14.66 -7.65
CA ALA A 278 5.70 15.22 -6.42
C ALA A 278 4.66 15.80 -5.45
N THR A 279 3.54 16.33 -5.95
CA THR A 279 2.46 16.92 -5.13
C THR A 279 1.68 15.86 -4.33
N GLU A 280 1.63 14.63 -4.82
CA GLU A 280 0.96 13.48 -4.18
C GLU A 280 1.92 12.65 -3.33
N HIS A 281 3.14 12.44 -3.81
CA HIS A 281 4.10 11.57 -3.14
C HIS A 281 4.78 12.26 -1.95
N SER A 282 4.83 13.59 -1.90
CA SER A 282 5.36 14.34 -0.74
C SER A 282 4.56 14.13 0.57
N PRO A 283 3.22 14.27 0.60
CA PRO A 283 2.44 13.95 1.80
C PRO A 283 2.48 12.46 2.13
N LEU A 284 2.40 11.58 1.11
CA LEU A 284 2.49 10.14 1.30
C LEU A 284 3.81 9.72 1.98
N ARG A 285 4.93 10.28 1.53
CA ARG A 285 6.25 10.03 2.14
C ARG A 285 6.23 10.26 3.65
N LYS A 286 5.79 11.44 4.08
CA LYS A 286 5.77 11.81 5.50
C LYS A 286 4.82 10.91 6.30
N LEU A 287 3.70 10.50 5.69
CA LEU A 287 2.76 9.58 6.31
C LEU A 287 3.34 8.16 6.45
N LEU A 288 4.04 7.66 5.45
CA LEU A 288 4.77 6.38 5.52
C LEU A 288 5.82 6.42 6.64
N GLU A 289 6.65 7.46 6.69
CA GLU A 289 7.65 7.67 7.73
C GLU A 289 7.03 7.69 9.14
N ARG A 290 5.90 8.39 9.31
CA ARG A 290 5.16 8.44 10.59
C ARG A 290 4.72 7.06 11.09
N HIS A 291 4.32 6.18 10.17
CA HIS A 291 3.90 4.82 10.50
C HIS A 291 5.05 3.80 10.52
N GLY A 292 6.30 4.26 10.45
CA GLY A 292 7.49 3.41 10.45
C GLY A 292 7.63 2.57 9.19
N LEU A 293 7.02 2.99 8.08
CA LEU A 293 7.08 2.33 6.78
C LEU A 293 8.16 2.97 5.91
N SER A 294 8.74 2.20 5.00
CA SER A 294 9.73 2.70 4.06
C SER A 294 9.11 3.73 3.11
N PRO A 295 9.65 4.96 3.02
CA PRO A 295 9.18 5.96 2.07
C PRO A 295 9.75 5.77 0.66
N LYS A 296 10.48 4.67 0.38
CA LYS A 296 11.23 4.47 -0.87
C LYS A 296 10.38 4.68 -2.12
N PHE A 297 9.14 4.18 -2.12
CA PHE A 297 8.20 4.35 -3.23
C PHE A 297 7.95 5.83 -3.55
N SER A 298 7.63 6.63 -2.51
CA SER A 298 7.42 8.06 -2.65
C SER A 298 8.69 8.84 -2.96
N LEU A 299 9.84 8.39 -2.44
CA LEU A 299 11.13 9.01 -2.68
C LEU A 299 11.53 8.96 -4.16
N LEU A 300 11.37 7.80 -4.81
CA LEU A 300 11.64 7.63 -6.24
C LEU A 300 10.88 8.68 -7.05
N HIS A 301 9.56 8.71 -6.89
CA HIS A 301 8.66 9.65 -7.55
C HIS A 301 8.92 11.14 -7.24
N THR A 302 9.24 11.49 -5.98
CA THR A 302 9.57 12.90 -5.65
C THR A 302 10.90 13.37 -6.24
N ALA A 303 11.86 12.46 -6.42
CA ALA A 303 13.20 12.80 -6.88
C ALA A 303 13.34 12.70 -8.40
N ILE A 304 12.84 11.62 -8.99
CA ILE A 304 12.98 11.31 -10.41
C ILE A 304 12.01 12.15 -11.24
N ASP A 305 10.80 12.41 -10.76
CA ASP A 305 9.74 13.08 -11.54
C ASP A 305 9.80 14.62 -11.44
N ASN A 306 10.96 15.18 -11.06
CA ASN A 306 11.07 16.63 -10.89
C ASN A 306 11.01 17.38 -12.24
N ASN A 307 10.31 18.52 -12.26
CA ASN A 307 10.13 19.35 -13.46
C ASN A 307 11.41 20.10 -13.90
N ALA A 308 12.48 20.09 -13.09
CA ALA A 308 13.71 20.78 -13.42
C ALA A 308 14.57 19.97 -14.40
N ASN A 309 14.94 18.75 -14.02
CA ASN A 309 15.86 17.87 -14.75
C ASN A 309 15.37 16.40 -14.83
N GLY A 310 14.23 16.09 -14.21
CA GLY A 310 13.68 14.76 -14.10
C GLY A 310 12.70 14.40 -15.22
N HIS A 311 11.88 13.38 -14.98
CA HIS A 311 10.90 12.90 -15.95
C HIS A 311 9.88 13.96 -16.34
N GLY A 312 9.47 14.85 -15.43
CA GLY A 312 8.60 15.98 -15.76
C GLY A 312 9.19 16.89 -16.84
N ARG A 313 10.51 17.14 -16.78
CA ARG A 313 11.22 17.87 -17.85
C ARG A 313 11.23 17.07 -19.15
N TYR A 314 11.49 15.76 -19.10
CA TYR A 314 11.51 14.90 -20.29
C TYR A 314 10.15 14.84 -20.99
N ALA A 315 9.06 14.76 -20.23
CA ALA A 315 7.69 14.78 -20.74
C ALA A 315 7.39 16.09 -21.48
N ILE A 316 7.72 17.24 -20.87
CA ILE A 316 7.52 18.57 -21.46
C ILE A 316 8.36 18.73 -22.74
N GLU A 317 9.64 18.36 -22.71
CA GLU A 317 10.51 18.44 -23.87
C GLU A 317 10.07 17.52 -25.01
N ALA A 318 9.62 16.30 -24.69
CA ALA A 318 9.07 15.37 -25.68
C ALA A 318 7.85 15.96 -26.41
N ILE A 319 6.95 16.61 -25.67
CA ILE A 319 5.79 17.31 -26.23
C ILE A 319 6.22 18.47 -27.14
N TYR A 320 7.17 19.28 -26.69
CA TYR A 320 7.67 20.41 -27.46
C TYR A 320 8.35 20.00 -28.76
N LEU A 321 9.19 18.97 -28.73
CA LEU A 321 9.80 18.40 -29.92
C LEU A 321 8.75 17.82 -30.86
N TYR A 322 7.76 17.10 -30.30
CA TYR A 322 6.66 16.54 -31.09
C TYR A 322 5.85 17.62 -31.80
N LEU A 323 5.44 18.67 -31.10
CA LEU A 323 4.65 19.76 -31.69
C LEU A 323 5.46 20.61 -32.68
N GLU A 324 6.76 20.77 -32.48
CA GLU A 324 7.66 21.39 -33.46
C GLU A 324 7.77 20.57 -34.75
N GLU A 325 7.90 19.25 -34.63
CA GLU A 325 7.89 18.35 -35.80
C GLU A 325 6.55 18.41 -36.55
N ILE A 326 5.44 18.46 -35.83
CA ILE A 326 4.10 18.60 -36.41
C ILE A 326 3.96 19.94 -37.12
N GLY A 327 4.40 21.04 -36.51
CA GLY A 327 4.36 22.37 -37.11
C GLY A 327 5.20 22.44 -38.38
N THR A 328 6.40 21.86 -38.36
CA THR A 328 7.31 21.81 -39.52
C THR A 328 6.71 21.01 -40.68
N LYS A 329 6.02 19.90 -40.40
CA LYS A 329 5.50 18.97 -41.43
C LYS A 329 4.10 19.35 -41.93
N TYR A 330 3.24 19.87 -41.06
CA TYR A 330 1.79 19.98 -41.30
C TYR A 330 1.20 21.36 -40.96
N GLY A 331 1.98 22.28 -40.38
CA GLY A 331 1.58 23.65 -40.07
C GLY A 331 0.82 23.82 -38.74
N ASP A 332 0.60 25.09 -38.36
CA ASP A 332 0.13 25.47 -37.02
C ASP A 332 -1.28 24.96 -36.67
N ASN A 333 -2.16 24.78 -37.67
CA ASN A 333 -3.49 24.22 -37.43
C ASN A 333 -3.41 22.78 -36.90
N GLU A 334 -2.48 21.98 -37.44
CA GLU A 334 -2.28 20.60 -36.99
C GLU A 334 -1.66 20.57 -35.59
N VAL A 335 -0.78 21.52 -35.27
CA VAL A 335 -0.22 21.69 -33.92
C VAL A 335 -1.33 21.86 -32.88
N GLN A 336 -2.34 22.69 -33.16
CA GLN A 336 -3.48 22.88 -32.25
C GLN A 336 -4.33 21.61 -32.11
N ILE A 337 -4.54 20.87 -33.20
CA ILE A 337 -5.26 19.59 -33.18
C ILE A 337 -4.53 18.57 -32.30
N GLN A 338 -3.22 18.40 -32.51
CA GLN A 338 -2.42 17.46 -31.73
C GLN A 338 -2.30 17.89 -30.27
N TRP A 339 -2.12 19.18 -29.99
CA TRP A 339 -2.13 19.71 -28.62
C TRP A 339 -3.46 19.44 -27.91
N LYS A 340 -4.59 19.64 -28.58
CA LYS A 340 -5.90 19.31 -27.99
C LYS A 340 -5.99 17.84 -27.60
N ARG A 341 -5.41 16.93 -28.39
CA ARG A 341 -5.33 15.51 -28.05
C ARG A 341 -4.38 15.23 -26.87
N ILE A 342 -3.24 15.91 -26.79
CA ILE A 342 -2.35 15.87 -25.62
C ILE A 342 -3.09 16.30 -24.36
N TRP A 343 -3.81 17.42 -24.41
CA TRP A 343 -4.59 17.90 -23.27
C TRP A 343 -5.78 16.98 -22.92
N THR A 344 -6.36 16.31 -23.94
CA THR A 344 -7.37 15.27 -23.74
C THR A 344 -6.80 14.09 -22.96
N GLY A 345 -5.59 13.64 -23.29
CA GLY A 345 -4.87 12.62 -22.54
C GLY A 345 -4.62 13.03 -21.08
N TYR A 346 -4.04 14.23 -20.89
CA TYR A 346 -3.79 14.82 -19.58
C TYR A 346 -5.06 14.83 -18.71
N THR A 347 -6.16 15.33 -19.28
CA THR A 347 -7.46 15.37 -18.61
C THR A 347 -8.00 13.99 -18.32
N ALA A 348 -7.98 13.08 -19.30
CA ALA A 348 -8.54 11.74 -19.19
C ALA A 348 -7.92 10.97 -18.02
N TYR A 349 -6.60 11.03 -17.86
CA TYR A 349 -5.95 10.35 -16.74
C TYR A 349 -6.26 11.03 -15.38
N GLY A 350 -6.21 12.36 -15.33
CA GLY A 350 -6.42 13.10 -14.09
C GLY A 350 -7.85 13.01 -13.54
N MET A 351 -8.87 12.97 -14.42
CA MET A 351 -10.28 12.95 -14.00
C MET A 351 -10.85 11.55 -13.78
N ILE A 352 -10.36 10.53 -14.49
CA ILE A 352 -11.00 9.21 -14.49
C ILE A 352 -10.77 8.47 -13.17
N GLY A 353 -11.80 7.75 -12.71
CA GLY A 353 -11.65 6.82 -11.59
C GLY A 353 -11.20 7.53 -10.32
N ASN A 354 -11.86 8.63 -9.94
CA ASN A 354 -11.60 9.30 -8.67
C ASN A 354 -11.98 8.38 -7.49
N ILE A 355 -11.01 7.56 -7.08
CA ILE A 355 -11.12 6.60 -5.97
C ILE A 355 -11.29 7.34 -4.64
N ASP A 356 -10.70 8.54 -4.50
CA ASP A 356 -10.64 9.24 -3.21
C ASP A 356 -12.03 9.68 -2.73
N ASP A 357 -12.93 10.06 -3.64
CA ASP A 357 -14.32 10.42 -3.33
C ASP A 357 -15.15 9.19 -2.92
N GLU A 358 -15.03 8.08 -3.66
CA GLU A 358 -15.74 6.84 -3.35
C GLU A 358 -15.24 6.21 -2.05
N LEU A 359 -13.93 6.25 -1.80
CA LEU A 359 -13.35 5.83 -0.54
C LEU A 359 -13.86 6.68 0.63
N ARG A 360 -13.93 8.02 0.47
CA ARG A 360 -14.46 8.89 1.53
C ARG A 360 -15.89 8.47 1.93
N LYS A 361 -16.76 8.24 0.93
CA LYS A 361 -18.12 7.74 1.15
C LYS A 361 -18.12 6.37 1.85
N LEU A 362 -17.24 5.46 1.44
CA LEU A 362 -17.12 4.14 2.08
C LEU A 362 -16.72 4.25 3.55
N PHE A 363 -15.78 5.12 3.90
CA PHE A 363 -15.37 5.31 5.30
C PHE A 363 -16.48 5.94 6.15
N ASP A 364 -17.28 6.84 5.58
CA ASP A 364 -18.49 7.32 6.24
C ASP A 364 -19.54 6.22 6.46
N ILE A 365 -19.66 5.28 5.53
CA ILE A 365 -20.54 4.10 5.66
C ILE A 365 -19.97 3.08 6.65
N GLN A 366 -18.65 2.87 6.69
CA GLN A 366 -17.97 1.93 7.60
C GLN A 366 -18.12 2.31 9.09
N LYS A 367 -18.58 3.53 9.42
CA LYS A 367 -19.13 3.83 10.75
C LYS A 367 -20.23 2.85 11.20
N ARG A 368 -20.84 2.10 10.26
CA ARG A 368 -21.89 1.08 10.52
C ARG A 368 -21.37 -0.35 10.66
N THR A 369 -20.17 -0.68 10.15
CA THR A 369 -19.54 -2.01 10.27
C THR A 369 -18.03 -1.84 10.44
N THR A 370 -17.50 -2.23 11.61
CA THR A 370 -16.10 -2.00 11.95
C THR A 370 -15.19 -3.14 11.44
N PRO A 371 -13.87 -2.91 11.27
CA PRO A 371 -12.91 -4.00 11.00
C PRO A 371 -13.01 -5.16 12.02
N ARG A 372 -13.37 -4.86 13.27
CA ARG A 372 -13.65 -5.85 14.30
C ARG A 372 -14.87 -6.71 13.94
N ASP A 373 -15.94 -6.11 13.43
CA ASP A 373 -17.14 -6.83 13.00
C ASP A 373 -16.87 -7.74 11.80
N GLU A 374 -16.08 -7.26 10.83
CA GLU A 374 -15.63 -8.07 9.69
C GLU A 374 -14.85 -9.30 10.17
N PHE A 375 -13.91 -9.12 11.10
CA PHE A 375 -13.14 -10.23 11.67
C PHE A 375 -14.00 -11.19 12.52
N ILE A 376 -14.95 -10.67 13.31
CA ILE A 376 -15.93 -11.51 14.03
C ILE A 376 -16.74 -12.36 13.06
N ASN A 377 -17.17 -11.80 11.93
CA ASN A 377 -17.90 -12.55 10.91
C ASN A 377 -17.00 -13.60 10.22
N LEU A 378 -15.71 -13.30 10.02
CA LEU A 378 -14.74 -14.28 9.55
C LEU A 378 -14.56 -15.43 10.56
N ILE A 379 -14.46 -15.15 11.86
CA ILE A 379 -14.43 -16.17 12.92
C ILE A 379 -15.66 -17.07 12.82
N LYS A 380 -16.87 -16.49 12.71
CA LYS A 380 -18.12 -17.26 12.54
C LYS A 380 -18.08 -18.16 11.32
N LYS A 381 -17.61 -17.65 10.19
CA LYS A 381 -17.49 -18.40 8.93
C LYS A 381 -16.57 -19.61 9.08
N LYS A 382 -15.45 -19.48 9.82
CA LYS A 382 -14.44 -20.55 10.02
C LYS A 382 -14.77 -21.50 11.17
N ALA A 383 -15.61 -21.09 12.13
CA ALA A 383 -15.92 -21.83 13.34
C ALA A 383 -16.36 -23.30 13.14
N PRO A 384 -17.21 -23.66 12.15
CA PRO A 384 -17.70 -25.04 12.00
C PRO A 384 -16.59 -26.08 11.85
N MET A 385 -15.49 -25.71 11.16
CA MET A 385 -14.30 -26.54 11.02
C MET A 385 -13.33 -26.31 12.18
N ALA A 386 -13.02 -25.04 12.48
CA ALA A 386 -11.99 -24.68 13.47
C ALA A 386 -12.24 -25.26 14.87
N GLN A 387 -13.50 -25.39 15.30
CA GLN A 387 -13.89 -25.96 16.60
C GLN A 387 -13.41 -27.42 16.83
N LYS A 388 -12.92 -28.10 15.79
CA LYS A 388 -12.44 -29.50 15.86
C LYS A 388 -10.92 -29.63 15.72
N MET A 389 -10.21 -28.56 15.37
CA MET A 389 -8.86 -28.63 14.81
C MET A 389 -7.73 -28.26 15.78
N HIS A 390 -8.04 -27.64 16.94
CA HIS A 390 -7.01 -27.07 17.80
C HIS A 390 -6.60 -27.95 19.00
N GLY A 391 -7.23 -29.10 19.19
CA GLY A 391 -6.88 -30.08 20.22
C GLY A 391 -6.72 -29.46 21.62
N LYS A 392 -5.50 -29.54 22.19
CA LYS A 392 -5.18 -29.01 23.54
C LYS A 392 -4.71 -27.55 23.54
N ARG A 393 -4.72 -26.85 22.40
CA ARG A 393 -4.24 -25.45 22.31
C ARG A 393 -5.20 -24.51 23.03
N LYS A 394 -4.62 -23.52 23.72
CA LYS A 394 -5.35 -22.56 24.55
C LYS A 394 -4.95 -21.14 24.22
N ILE A 395 -5.88 -20.22 24.35
CA ILE A 395 -5.63 -18.78 24.42
C ILE A 395 -6.19 -18.28 25.74
N ASP A 396 -5.33 -17.60 26.51
CA ASP A 396 -5.69 -17.05 27.82
C ASP A 396 -6.39 -18.09 28.73
N GLY A 397 -5.80 -19.28 28.82
CA GLY A 397 -6.30 -20.39 29.65
C GLY A 397 -7.50 -21.18 29.11
N CYS A 398 -8.22 -20.67 28.10
CA CYS A 398 -9.39 -21.29 27.49
C CYS A 398 -9.01 -22.14 26.26
N TYR A 399 -9.65 -23.30 26.07
CA TYR A 399 -9.40 -24.13 24.89
C TYR A 399 -9.95 -23.46 23.62
N LEU A 400 -9.16 -23.44 22.56
CA LEU A 400 -9.57 -22.83 21.30
C LEU A 400 -10.83 -23.48 20.72
N ASN A 401 -10.94 -24.81 20.79
CA ASN A 401 -12.13 -25.53 20.32
C ASN A 401 -13.42 -25.03 21.00
N GLU A 402 -13.38 -24.78 22.31
CA GLU A 402 -14.53 -24.25 23.08
C GLU A 402 -14.83 -22.80 22.70
N LEU A 403 -13.80 -21.98 22.50
CA LEU A 403 -13.97 -20.59 22.08
C LEU A 403 -14.63 -20.49 20.69
N PHE A 404 -14.34 -21.41 19.77
CA PHE A 404 -15.00 -21.47 18.46
C PHE A 404 -16.46 -21.99 18.54
N MET A 405 -16.84 -22.72 19.59
CA MET A 405 -18.23 -23.15 19.82
C MET A 405 -19.09 -22.04 20.44
N GLY A 406 -18.46 -21.08 21.14
CA GLY A 406 -19.13 -20.02 21.88
C GLY A 406 -19.37 -18.74 21.06
N ASP A 407 -19.49 -17.61 21.76
CA ASP A 407 -19.64 -16.29 21.12
C ASP A 407 -18.30 -15.88 20.45
N PRO A 408 -18.26 -15.67 19.12
CA PRO A 408 -17.06 -15.25 18.40
C PRO A 408 -16.47 -13.92 18.89
N LYS A 409 -17.28 -13.06 19.54
CA LYS A 409 -16.78 -11.81 20.16
C LYS A 409 -15.77 -12.09 21.27
N ILE A 410 -15.99 -13.15 22.05
CA ILE A 410 -15.10 -13.55 23.15
C ILE A 410 -13.76 -14.03 22.57
N LEU A 411 -13.78 -14.81 21.49
CA LEU A 411 -12.54 -15.24 20.83
C LEU A 411 -11.77 -14.04 20.25
N CYS A 412 -12.47 -13.08 19.62
CA CYS A 412 -11.87 -11.86 19.11
C CYS A 412 -11.16 -11.06 20.21
N GLU A 413 -11.82 -10.83 21.36
CA GLU A 413 -11.25 -10.13 22.51
C GLU A 413 -10.04 -10.87 23.12
N LYS A 414 -10.11 -12.21 23.20
CA LYS A 414 -9.00 -13.01 23.68
C LYS A 414 -7.80 -12.99 22.74
N LEU A 415 -8.03 -13.01 21.43
CA LEU A 415 -6.97 -12.90 20.43
C LEU A 415 -6.27 -11.54 20.51
N GLU A 416 -7.04 -10.46 20.58
CA GLU A 416 -6.55 -9.08 20.71
C GLU A 416 -5.59 -8.89 21.89
N ASN A 417 -5.85 -9.57 23.01
CA ASN A 417 -5.07 -9.46 24.25
C ASN A 417 -4.05 -10.60 24.43
N SER A 418 -3.86 -11.45 23.42
CA SER A 418 -2.93 -12.58 23.47
C SER A 418 -1.58 -12.24 22.83
N ASN A 419 -0.61 -13.14 22.95
CA ASN A 419 0.65 -13.07 22.21
C ASN A 419 0.52 -13.43 20.72
N MET A 420 -0.69 -13.72 20.23
CA MET A 420 -0.92 -14.00 18.81
C MET A 420 -0.90 -12.73 17.96
N ILE A 421 -1.18 -11.58 18.57
CA ILE A 421 -1.44 -10.30 17.89
C ILE A 421 -0.52 -9.22 18.47
N VAL A 422 0.13 -8.50 17.57
CA VAL A 422 0.79 -7.22 17.86
C VAL A 422 -0.12 -6.13 17.30
N LYS A 423 -0.77 -5.39 18.18
CA LYS A 423 -1.72 -4.31 17.80
C LYS A 423 -1.04 -3.32 16.85
N GLY A 424 -1.70 -3.00 15.74
CA GLY A 424 -1.18 -2.08 14.71
C GLY A 424 -0.07 -2.67 13.83
N ASP A 425 0.38 -3.91 14.08
CA ASP A 425 1.44 -4.57 13.32
C ASP A 425 1.06 -6.00 12.92
N PRO A 426 0.39 -6.15 11.77
CA PRO A 426 0.08 -7.46 11.19
C PRO A 426 1.32 -8.32 10.94
N LYS A 427 2.42 -7.74 10.47
CA LYS A 427 3.63 -8.47 10.07
C LYS A 427 4.40 -9.02 11.27
N SER A 428 4.35 -8.36 12.42
CA SER A 428 4.91 -8.86 13.66
C SER A 428 3.95 -9.77 14.44
N SER A 429 2.66 -9.81 14.07
CA SER A 429 1.67 -10.67 14.72
C SER A 429 1.92 -12.15 14.39
N PHE A 430 2.07 -12.99 15.43
CA PHE A 430 2.33 -14.42 15.27
C PHE A 430 1.28 -15.13 14.42
N LEU A 431 0.02 -14.68 14.47
CA LEU A 431 -1.05 -15.22 13.63
C LEU A 431 -0.71 -15.14 12.13
N LEU A 432 -0.27 -13.97 11.66
CA LEU A 432 0.00 -13.72 10.24
C LEU A 432 1.43 -14.08 9.83
N ASN A 433 2.41 -13.88 10.71
CA ASN A 433 3.82 -14.13 10.40
C ASN A 433 4.20 -15.61 10.50
N HIS A 434 3.55 -16.36 11.40
CA HIS A 434 3.94 -17.74 11.69
C HIS A 434 2.80 -18.72 11.47
N ALA A 435 1.64 -18.51 12.10
CA ALA A 435 0.60 -19.52 12.15
C ALA A 435 0.05 -19.88 10.76
N VAL A 436 -0.19 -18.87 9.90
CA VAL A 436 -0.68 -19.05 8.52
C VAL A 436 0.42 -19.21 7.47
N SER A 437 1.70 -19.07 7.87
CA SER A 437 2.84 -19.21 6.95
C SER A 437 2.92 -20.61 6.33
N PHE A 438 3.74 -20.80 5.29
CA PHE A 438 3.94 -22.11 4.64
C PHE A 438 4.31 -23.25 5.60
N HIS A 439 5.12 -22.95 6.62
CA HIS A 439 5.53 -23.91 7.64
C HIS A 439 4.61 -23.89 8.87
N GLY A 440 3.58 -23.06 8.85
CA GLY A 440 2.67 -22.82 9.95
C GLY A 440 1.55 -23.87 10.03
N PRO A 441 1.01 -24.11 11.23
CA PRO A 441 -0.08 -25.07 11.44
C PRO A 441 -1.42 -24.68 10.76
N MET A 442 -1.55 -23.45 10.25
CA MET A 442 -2.74 -22.92 9.60
C MET A 442 -2.48 -22.51 8.14
N TYR A 443 -1.44 -23.09 7.51
CA TYR A 443 -1.19 -22.87 6.09
C TYR A 443 -2.42 -23.17 5.23
N GLN A 444 -2.76 -22.26 4.32
CA GLN A 444 -3.93 -22.31 3.42
C GLN A 444 -5.31 -22.38 4.12
N VAL A 445 -5.40 -22.09 5.42
CA VAL A 445 -6.70 -22.01 6.11
C VAL A 445 -7.50 -20.79 5.67
N PHE A 446 -6.82 -19.69 5.34
CA PHE A 446 -7.41 -18.44 4.88
C PHE A 446 -6.99 -18.15 3.44
N ASP A 447 -7.92 -17.60 2.66
CA ASP A 447 -7.63 -17.01 1.35
C ASP A 447 -7.11 -15.56 1.50
N THR A 448 -6.74 -14.93 0.39
CA THR A 448 -6.15 -13.59 0.36
C THR A 448 -7.10 -12.50 0.89
N ASP A 449 -8.40 -12.57 0.57
CA ASP A 449 -9.41 -11.65 1.10
C ASP A 449 -9.55 -11.79 2.62
N GLU A 450 -9.56 -13.03 3.11
CA GLU A 450 -9.67 -13.33 4.53
C GLU A 450 -8.41 -12.91 5.30
N LEU A 451 -7.22 -13.08 4.73
CA LEU A 451 -5.98 -12.54 5.31
C LEU A 451 -6.02 -11.01 5.38
N THR A 452 -6.54 -10.35 4.34
CA THR A 452 -6.73 -8.90 4.31
C THR A 452 -7.70 -8.42 5.40
N ILE A 453 -8.78 -9.16 5.66
CA ILE A 453 -9.70 -8.88 6.78
C ILE A 453 -8.95 -8.93 8.12
N ILE A 454 -8.12 -9.96 8.34
CA ILE A 454 -7.33 -10.11 9.57
C ILE A 454 -6.33 -8.95 9.71
N SER A 455 -5.61 -8.61 8.64
CA SER A 455 -4.65 -7.50 8.64
C SER A 455 -5.31 -6.16 8.92
N ARG A 456 -6.46 -5.86 8.28
CA ARG A 456 -7.25 -4.64 8.53
C ARG A 456 -7.73 -4.57 9.97
N TRP A 457 -8.19 -5.68 10.54
CA TRP A 457 -8.54 -5.75 11.96
C TRP A 457 -7.34 -5.42 12.85
N ILE A 458 -6.18 -6.06 12.65
CA ILE A 458 -4.97 -5.78 13.45
C ILE A 458 -4.50 -4.33 13.30
N LEU A 459 -4.54 -3.76 12.09
CA LEU A 459 -4.22 -2.35 11.82
C LEU A 459 -5.19 -1.39 12.49
N SER A 460 -6.44 -1.80 12.74
CA SER A 460 -7.43 -1.02 13.48
C SER A 460 -7.19 -0.99 14.99
N LEU A 461 -6.40 -1.94 15.50
CA LEU A 461 -6.03 -1.99 16.91
C LEU A 461 -4.92 -0.95 17.13
N GLU A 462 -5.31 0.27 17.50
CA GLU A 462 -4.35 1.31 17.85
C GLU A 462 -3.48 0.84 19.03
N PRO A 463 -2.13 0.89 18.92
CA PRO A 463 -1.24 0.63 20.04
C PRO A 463 -1.39 1.75 21.07
N SER A 464 -2.35 1.62 21.98
CA SER A 464 -2.43 2.51 23.14
C SER A 464 -1.35 2.09 24.13
N ALA A 465 -0.27 2.86 24.21
CA ALA A 465 0.80 2.59 25.17
C ALA A 465 0.27 2.56 26.61
N VAL A 466 -0.77 3.36 26.91
CA VAL A 466 -1.51 3.34 28.18
C VAL A 466 -2.18 1.99 28.40
N ASN A 467 -3.02 1.53 27.46
CA ASN A 467 -3.79 0.29 27.63
C ASN A 467 -2.90 -0.96 27.55
N ASP A 468 -1.85 -0.93 26.72
CA ASP A 468 -0.87 -2.01 26.60
C ASP A 468 -0.08 -2.16 27.90
N MET A 469 0.40 -1.05 28.48
CA MET A 469 1.10 -1.06 29.78
C MET A 469 0.14 -1.49 30.92
N TYR A 470 -1.09 -0.98 30.92
CA TYR A 470 -2.13 -1.36 31.88
C TYR A 470 -2.38 -2.89 31.85
N SER A 471 -2.54 -3.44 30.65
CA SER A 471 -2.77 -4.87 30.43
C SER A 471 -1.55 -5.71 30.82
N LEU A 472 -0.33 -5.22 30.53
CA LEU A 472 0.91 -5.88 30.92
C LEU A 472 1.03 -6.01 32.44
N ILE A 473 0.71 -4.95 33.19
CA ILE A 473 0.68 -4.97 34.66
C ILE A 473 -0.31 -6.04 35.16
N LEU A 474 -1.53 -6.07 34.62
CA LEU A 474 -2.53 -7.07 35.01
C LEU A 474 -2.06 -8.50 34.73
N LYS A 475 -1.39 -8.71 33.59
CA LYS A 475 -0.83 -10.01 33.20
C LYS A 475 0.27 -10.46 34.15
N LYS A 476 1.16 -9.55 34.57
CA LYS A 476 2.31 -9.85 35.44
C LYS A 476 2.00 -9.83 36.93
N ARG A 477 0.85 -9.31 37.35
CA ARG A 477 0.48 -9.13 38.76
C ARG A 477 0.67 -10.39 39.61
N ARG A 478 0.29 -11.57 39.13
CA ARG A 478 0.38 -12.82 39.90
C ARG A 478 1.83 -13.24 40.16
N HIS A 479 2.74 -12.97 39.22
CA HIS A 479 4.17 -13.23 39.40
C HIS A 479 4.82 -12.17 40.29
N ALA A 480 4.38 -10.91 40.17
CA ALA A 480 4.96 -9.77 40.87
C ALA A 480 4.49 -9.62 42.34
N GLN A 481 3.30 -10.12 42.68
CA GLN A 481 2.68 -9.92 44.01
C GLN A 481 3.53 -10.45 45.17
N ASN A 482 4.23 -11.57 45.00
CA ASN A 482 5.05 -12.15 46.08
C ASN A 482 6.48 -11.57 46.12
N ALA A 483 6.92 -10.86 45.06
CA ALA A 483 8.27 -10.36 44.93
C ALA A 483 8.46 -8.92 45.46
N HIS A 484 7.40 -8.11 45.46
CA HIS A 484 7.50 -6.67 45.76
C HIS A 484 6.67 -6.24 46.98
N ILE A 485 6.77 -7.01 48.08
CA ILE A 485 6.04 -6.75 49.33
C ILE A 485 6.63 -5.55 50.10
N ASN A 486 7.95 -5.31 49.96
CA ASN A 486 8.66 -4.30 50.75
C ASN A 486 9.04 -3.03 49.97
N ILE A 487 8.87 -3.02 48.63
CA ILE A 487 9.23 -1.87 47.80
C ILE A 487 8.05 -0.91 47.76
N LYS A 488 8.26 0.32 48.21
CA LYS A 488 7.28 1.40 48.20
C LYS A 488 7.51 2.36 47.05
N LEU A 489 6.43 2.82 46.46
CA LEU A 489 6.40 3.90 45.48
C LEU A 489 5.57 5.06 46.04
N LYS A 490 6.00 6.28 45.74
CA LYS A 490 5.23 7.50 46.00
C LYS A 490 4.16 7.65 44.94
N LEU A 491 2.93 7.90 45.38
CA LEU A 491 1.82 8.32 44.56
C LEU A 491 1.90 9.84 44.30
N PRO A 492 1.16 10.37 43.31
CA PRO A 492 1.11 11.81 43.03
C PRO A 492 0.64 12.68 44.22
N ASP A 493 -0.18 12.12 45.11
CA ASP A 493 -0.66 12.77 46.34
C ASP A 493 0.37 12.77 47.50
N GLY A 494 1.58 12.24 47.26
CA GLY A 494 2.66 12.12 48.24
C GLY A 494 2.55 10.90 49.15
N ASN A 495 1.46 10.13 49.12
CA ASN A 495 1.34 8.91 49.90
C ASN A 495 2.23 7.80 49.35
N GLU A 496 2.77 6.95 50.22
CA GLU A 496 3.54 5.79 49.81
C GLU A 496 2.71 4.51 49.91
N LYS A 497 2.72 3.72 48.84
CA LYS A 497 2.15 2.36 48.84
C LYS A 497 3.16 1.37 48.32
N THR A 498 3.06 0.13 48.80
CA THR A 498 3.89 -0.95 48.27
C THR A 498 3.48 -1.28 46.84
N ILE A 499 4.42 -1.76 46.03
CA ILE A 499 4.12 -2.27 44.70
C ILE A 499 3.09 -3.40 44.80
N HIS A 500 3.17 -4.25 45.83
CA HIS A 500 2.17 -5.30 46.10
C HIS A 500 0.73 -4.76 46.12
N GLU A 501 0.48 -3.67 46.85
CA GLU A 501 -0.85 -3.04 46.93
C GLU A 501 -1.28 -2.43 45.58
N LEU A 502 -0.32 -1.88 44.83
CA LEU A 502 -0.54 -1.20 43.57
C LEU A 502 -0.75 -2.16 42.38
N LEU A 503 -0.28 -3.40 42.43
CA LEU A 503 -0.44 -4.38 41.34
C LEU A 503 -1.90 -4.77 41.04
N SER A 504 -2.82 -4.44 41.96
CA SER A 504 -4.27 -4.60 41.76
C SER A 504 -4.94 -3.37 41.13
N LYS A 505 -4.20 -2.27 40.99
CA LYS A 505 -4.64 -0.96 40.49
C LYS A 505 -3.61 -0.41 39.48
N PRO A 506 -3.61 -0.93 38.23
CA PRO A 506 -2.56 -0.63 37.26
C PRO A 506 -2.42 0.87 36.95
N ASP A 507 -3.53 1.59 36.94
CA ASP A 507 -3.61 3.05 36.85
C ASP A 507 -2.78 3.75 37.94
N GLN A 508 -2.95 3.33 39.21
CA GLN A 508 -2.21 3.88 40.35
C GLN A 508 -0.73 3.45 40.31
N LEU A 509 -0.44 2.23 39.86
CA LEU A 509 0.95 1.77 39.72
C LEU A 509 1.70 2.57 38.66
N MET A 510 1.08 2.82 37.49
CA MET A 510 1.66 3.64 36.43
C MET A 510 1.94 5.06 36.92
N ALA A 511 0.99 5.67 37.63
CA ALA A 511 1.16 6.99 38.22
C ALA A 511 2.28 7.01 39.28
N ALA A 512 2.36 5.98 40.12
CA ALA A 512 3.38 5.87 41.16
C ALA A 512 4.80 5.64 40.60
N LEU A 513 4.93 4.86 39.51
CA LEU A 513 6.20 4.70 38.80
C LEU A 513 6.70 6.04 38.23
N ARG A 514 5.80 6.83 37.65
CA ARG A 514 6.11 8.18 37.15
C ARG A 514 6.52 9.13 38.28
N ALA A 515 5.75 9.17 39.38
CA ALA A 515 6.03 10.03 40.53
C ALA A 515 7.28 9.62 41.35
N SER A 516 7.71 8.35 41.23
CA SER A 516 8.88 7.80 41.93
C SER A 516 10.15 7.76 41.07
N ASP A 517 10.17 8.49 39.96
CA ASP A 517 11.32 8.64 39.07
C ASP A 517 11.80 7.32 38.43
N TYR A 518 10.86 6.41 38.16
CA TYR A 518 11.16 5.18 37.40
C TYR A 518 11.06 5.39 35.89
N CYS A 519 10.42 6.48 35.46
CA CYS A 519 10.08 6.74 34.06
C CYS A 519 10.90 7.85 33.40
N HIS A 520 11.93 8.39 34.07
CA HIS A 520 12.78 9.46 33.54
C HIS A 520 14.26 9.02 33.50
N PRO A 521 15.10 9.67 32.67
CA PRO A 521 16.54 9.47 32.67
C PRO A 521 17.19 10.31 33.78
N GLU A 522 18.30 9.85 34.34
CA GLU A 522 19.00 10.50 35.48
C GLU A 522 19.39 11.98 35.24
N ASN A 523 19.40 12.43 33.97
CA ASN A 523 19.81 13.77 33.55
C ASN A 523 18.66 14.75 33.23
N GLY A 524 17.40 14.33 33.41
CA GLY A 524 16.21 15.19 33.20
C GLY A 524 15.91 15.55 31.74
N LEU A 525 16.59 14.95 30.76
CA LEU A 525 16.32 15.15 29.34
C LEU A 525 15.07 14.36 28.89
N PRO A 526 14.40 14.75 27.79
CA PRO A 526 13.37 13.94 27.17
C PRO A 526 13.90 12.55 26.80
N LEU A 527 13.10 11.52 27.09
CA LEU A 527 13.41 10.15 26.71
C LEU A 527 13.39 10.00 25.18
N LYS A 528 14.48 9.46 24.66
CA LYS A 528 14.69 9.11 23.25
C LYS A 528 15.35 7.75 23.19
N GLU A 529 15.34 7.16 22.00
CA GLU A 529 15.92 5.84 21.79
C GLU A 529 17.39 5.74 22.25
N GLU A 530 18.17 6.78 21.97
CA GLU A 530 19.58 6.88 22.32
C GLU A 530 19.87 6.90 23.84
N ASN A 531 18.93 7.34 24.67
CA ASN A 531 19.12 7.48 26.12
C ASN A 531 18.19 6.57 26.96
N LEU A 532 17.35 5.75 26.32
CA LEU A 532 16.39 4.86 26.99
C LEU A 532 17.04 3.91 28.00
N HIS A 533 18.27 3.48 27.72
CA HIS A 533 19.08 2.63 28.60
C HIS A 533 19.44 3.28 29.95
N THR A 534 19.27 4.60 30.09
CA THR A 534 19.51 5.34 31.34
C THR A 534 18.25 5.45 32.22
N CYS A 535 17.09 5.03 31.71
CA CYS A 535 15.84 5.05 32.47
C CYS A 535 15.83 3.93 33.51
N LYS A 536 15.54 4.27 34.76
CA LYS A 536 15.59 3.33 35.90
C LYS A 536 14.72 2.09 35.69
N LEU A 537 13.50 2.24 35.15
CA LEU A 537 12.65 1.09 34.82
C LEU A 537 13.31 0.19 33.77
N MET A 538 13.87 0.78 32.70
CA MET A 538 14.52 0.03 31.63
C MET A 538 15.77 -0.71 32.11
N VAL A 539 16.59 -0.10 32.96
CA VAL A 539 17.76 -0.74 33.57
C VAL A 539 17.36 -2.00 34.36
N LEU A 540 16.21 -1.97 35.04
CA LEU A 540 15.73 -3.11 35.83
C LEU A 540 15.23 -4.25 34.95
N VAL A 541 14.53 -3.95 33.86
CA VAL A 541 13.85 -4.96 33.03
C VAL A 541 14.68 -5.47 31.85
N SER A 542 15.72 -4.74 31.44
CA SER A 542 16.58 -5.11 30.30
C SER A 542 17.74 -6.04 30.71
N ASP A 543 18.51 -6.51 29.73
CA ASP A 543 19.63 -7.43 29.94
C ASP A 543 20.63 -6.92 31.00
N GLY A 544 20.93 -7.78 31.98
CA GLY A 544 21.76 -7.45 33.15
C GLY A 544 21.00 -6.85 34.34
N GLY A 545 19.73 -6.47 34.16
CA GLY A 545 18.86 -5.97 35.22
C GLY A 545 18.29 -7.06 36.14
N ALA A 546 17.86 -6.66 37.34
CA ALA A 546 17.30 -7.57 38.35
C ALA A 546 16.01 -8.29 37.89
N MET A 547 15.31 -7.74 36.89
CA MET A 547 14.07 -8.29 36.32
C MET A 547 14.24 -8.74 34.86
N SER A 548 15.47 -8.88 34.37
CA SER A 548 15.81 -9.25 32.98
C SER A 548 15.13 -10.52 32.45
N HIS A 549 14.81 -11.47 33.33
CA HIS A 549 14.20 -12.76 32.96
C HIS A 549 12.66 -12.79 33.07
N ILE A 550 12.03 -11.69 33.50
CA ILE A 550 10.59 -11.65 33.80
C ILE A 550 9.75 -11.32 32.56
N PHE A 551 10.27 -10.49 31.67
CA PHE A 551 9.57 -9.96 30.51
C PHE A 551 10.07 -10.60 29.21
N THR A 552 9.17 -10.91 28.29
CA THR A 552 9.57 -11.31 26.94
C THR A 552 10.01 -10.09 26.12
N SER A 553 10.70 -10.31 25.00
CA SER A 553 11.11 -9.21 24.10
C SER A 553 9.93 -8.33 23.65
N TYR A 554 8.74 -8.92 23.44
CA TYR A 554 7.52 -8.17 23.13
C TYR A 554 7.00 -7.35 24.31
N GLU A 555 7.06 -7.89 25.52
CA GLU A 555 6.63 -7.16 26.73
C GLU A 555 7.59 -6.02 27.07
N LEU A 556 8.88 -6.18 26.77
CA LEU A 556 9.87 -5.10 26.85
C LEU A 556 9.58 -3.99 25.84
N ASP A 557 9.13 -4.33 24.63
CA ASP A 557 8.71 -3.34 23.63
C ASP A 557 7.50 -2.50 24.10
N ILE A 558 6.53 -3.12 24.80
CA ILE A 558 5.42 -2.38 25.44
C ILE A 558 5.95 -1.34 26.42
N ILE A 559 6.87 -1.72 27.32
CA ILE A 559 7.46 -0.82 28.32
C ILE A 559 8.24 0.30 27.64
N ARG A 560 9.05 -0.05 26.62
CA ARG A 560 9.83 0.91 25.81
C ARG A 560 8.93 1.93 25.12
N ARG A 561 7.88 1.49 24.40
CA ARG A 561 6.93 2.39 23.72
C ARG A 561 6.21 3.30 24.72
N TRP A 562 5.81 2.77 25.87
CA TRP A 562 5.19 3.56 26.92
C TRP A 562 6.11 4.65 27.46
N LEU A 563 7.38 4.33 27.75
CA LEU A 563 8.36 5.31 28.22
C LEU A 563 8.70 6.38 27.17
N LEU A 564 8.91 5.98 25.91
CA LEU A 564 9.21 6.91 24.80
C LEU A 564 8.06 7.87 24.51
N GLN A 565 6.81 7.51 24.85
CA GLN A 565 5.65 8.39 24.78
C GLN A 565 5.46 9.27 26.03
N GLY A 566 6.45 9.30 26.94
CA GLY A 566 6.40 10.10 28.16
C GLY A 566 5.63 9.44 29.31
N ALA A 567 5.53 8.11 29.31
CA ALA A 567 4.80 7.33 30.30
C ALA A 567 3.36 7.84 30.53
N PRO A 568 2.53 7.93 29.47
CA PRO A 568 1.19 8.48 29.55
C PRO A 568 0.32 7.67 30.53
N LEU A 569 -0.57 8.37 31.25
CA LEU A 569 -1.50 7.79 32.23
C LEU A 569 -2.92 7.71 31.65
N PRO A 570 -3.80 6.85 32.20
CA PRO A 570 -5.22 6.91 31.89
C PRO A 570 -5.80 8.32 32.13
N PRO A 571 -6.71 8.82 31.27
CA PRO A 571 -7.20 10.21 31.33
C PRO A 571 -7.71 10.62 32.72
N GLU A 572 -8.47 9.73 33.37
CA GLU A 572 -9.06 9.91 34.70
C GLU A 572 -8.01 10.17 35.80
N VAL A 573 -6.80 9.64 35.64
CA VAL A 573 -5.68 9.81 36.58
C VAL A 573 -4.79 10.99 36.17
N ASP A 574 -4.56 11.17 34.86
CA ASP A 574 -3.73 12.28 34.36
C ASP A 574 -4.35 13.65 34.69
N ASP A 575 -5.68 13.77 34.65
CA ASP A 575 -6.39 15.00 35.04
C ASP A 575 -6.24 15.31 36.54
N ILE A 576 -6.31 14.30 37.40
CA ILE A 576 -6.10 14.46 38.86
C ILE A 576 -4.65 14.90 39.14
N VAL A 577 -3.67 14.32 38.45
CA VAL A 577 -2.25 14.68 38.59
C VAL A 577 -1.99 16.12 38.14
N LYS A 578 -2.59 16.56 37.03
CA LYS A 578 -2.46 17.93 36.51
C LYS A 578 -3.10 18.98 37.44
N ILE A 579 -4.23 18.64 38.08
CA ILE A 579 -4.88 19.50 39.07
C ILE A 579 -4.00 19.66 40.31
N GLN A 580 -3.43 18.56 40.82
CA GLN A 580 -2.54 18.59 41.99
C GLN A 580 -1.22 19.34 41.74
N SER A 581 -0.70 19.35 40.51
CA SER A 581 0.48 20.15 40.15
C SER A 581 0.20 21.65 39.94
N HIS A 582 -1.06 22.05 39.73
CA HIS A 582 -1.45 23.47 39.60
C HIS A 582 -1.64 24.16 40.96
N ASP A 583 -2.04 23.42 42.01
CA ASP A 583 -2.17 23.94 43.39
C ASP A 583 -0.84 24.31 44.05
N THR A 584 0.31 24.01 43.41
CA THR A 584 1.65 24.37 43.89
C THR A 584 2.22 25.65 43.25
N PHE A 585 1.50 26.30 42.32
CA PHE A 585 1.96 27.52 41.61
C PHE A 585 1.18 28.80 41.91
N GLN A 586 0.28 28.81 42.90
CA GLN A 586 -0.29 30.05 43.44
C GLN A 586 0.07 30.21 44.90
N TYR A 587 1.15 30.96 45.17
CA TYR A 587 1.35 31.90 46.29
C TYR A 587 2.85 32.20 46.42
N GLU A 588 3.41 32.98 45.50
CA GLU A 588 4.53 33.88 45.81
C GLU A 588 4.27 35.21 45.11
N LEU A 589 4.04 36.24 45.94
CA LEU A 589 3.90 37.66 45.63
C LEU A 589 5.03 38.36 46.39
#